data_AF-A0A6A8M1S5-F1
#
_entry.id   AF-A0A6A8M1S5-F1
#
_cell.length_a   1.000
_cell.length_b   1.000
_cell.length_c   1.000
_cell.angle_alpha   90.00
_cell.angle_beta   90.00
_cell.angle_gamma   90.00
#
_symmetry.space_group_name_H-M   'P 1'
#
loop_
_entity.id
_entity.type
_entity.pdbx_description
1 polymer ?
#
loop_
_entity_poly.entity_id
_entity_poly.type
_entity_poly.pdbx_seq_one_letter_code
_entity_poly.pdbx_strand_id
1 'polypeptide(L)' 'MIAEYSKVLIKSTNRIGTVVEFDDRKAGAIHLIELTDTDSDDRMVWADADDLEELPPDVFPAIDEP' A
#
# COMPACT_ATOMS: atom_id res chain seq x y z
N MET A 1 -12.99 -0.50 2.97
CA MET A 1 -12.48 0.88 3.10
C MET A 1 -11.01 0.70 3.37
N ILE A 2 -10.14 1.21 2.49
CA ILE A 2 -8.69 1.02 2.62
C ILE A 2 -8.19 1.93 3.75
N ALA A 3 -7.43 1.38 4.69
CA ALA A 3 -6.94 2.08 5.88
C ALA A 3 -5.47 2.52 5.74
N GLU A 4 -5.03 3.42 6.62
CA GLU A 4 -3.64 3.86 6.65
C GLU A 4 -2.76 2.65 6.97
N TYR A 5 -1.61 2.54 6.32
CA TYR A 5 -0.69 1.42 6.46
C TYR A 5 -1.25 0.07 5.96
N SER A 6 -2.37 0.07 5.24
CA SER A 6 -2.83 -1.14 4.55
C SER A 6 -1.85 -1.53 3.46
N LYS A 7 -1.50 -2.82 3.42
CA LYS A 7 -0.81 -3.41 2.27
C LYS A 7 -1.76 -3.44 1.09
N VAL A 8 -1.34 -2.92 -0.06
CA VAL A 8 -2.18 -2.81 -1.25
C VAL A 8 -1.45 -3.31 -2.50
N LEU A 9 -2.21 -3.93 -3.40
CA LEU A 9 -1.81 -4.19 -4.78
C LEU A 9 -2.35 -3.06 -5.67
N ILE A 10 -1.47 -2.44 -6.44
CA ILE A 10 -1.84 -1.47 -7.49
C ILE A 10 -2.21 -2.25 -8.75
N LYS A 11 -3.51 -2.38 -9.05
CA LYS A 11 -4.03 -3.23 -10.14
C LYS A 11 -3.43 -2.92 -11.50
N SER A 12 -3.19 -1.64 -11.78
CA SER A 12 -2.70 -1.16 -13.08
C SER A 12 -1.24 -1.54 -13.36
N THR A 13 -0.43 -1.73 -12.32
CA THR A 13 1.01 -2.03 -12.46
C THR A 13 1.39 -3.39 -11.89
N ASN A 14 0.47 -4.05 -11.18
CA ASN A 14 0.69 -5.27 -10.43
C ASN A 14 1.83 -5.17 -9.40
N ARG A 15 1.99 -3.98 -8.82
CA ARG A 15 3.02 -3.68 -7.80
C ARG A 15 2.40 -3.63 -6.43
N ILE A 16 3.15 -4.08 -5.44
CA ILE A 16 2.74 -4.06 -4.04
C ILE A 16 3.35 -2.85 -3.36
N GLY A 17 2.57 -2.24 -2.47
CA GLY A 17 3.05 -1.19 -1.59
C GLY A 17 2.21 -1.08 -0.34
N THR A 18 2.52 -0.05 0.45
CA THR A 18 1.85 0.28 1.70
C THR A 18 1.28 1.68 1.58
N VAL A 19 0.01 1.86 1.96
CA VAL A 19 -0.60 3.20 2.04
C VAL A 19 0.04 3.97 3.18
N VAL A 20 0.49 5.21 2.95
CA VAL A 20 1.09 6.06 4.00
C VAL A 20 0.37 7.39 4.23
N GLU A 21 -0.47 7.84 3.28
CA GLU A 21 -1.23 9.09 3.38
C GLU A 21 -2.48 9.06 2.48
N PHE A 22 -3.47 9.90 2.81
CA PHE A 22 -4.70 10.13 2.03
C PHE A 22 -4.85 11.61 1.70
N ASP A 23 -5.28 11.93 0.48
CA ASP A 23 -5.78 13.27 0.14
C ASP A 23 -7.29 13.20 -0.09
N ASP A 24 -8.08 13.51 0.93
CA ASP A 24 -9.55 13.50 0.91
C ASP A 24 -10.15 14.73 0.19
N ARG A 25 -9.32 15.72 -0.16
CA ARG A 25 -9.76 16.97 -0.78
C ARG A 25 -10.03 16.86 -2.27
N LYS A 26 -9.62 15.76 -2.91
CA LYS A 26 -9.94 15.49 -4.32
C LYS A 26 -11.24 14.72 -4.42
N ALA A 27 -11.92 14.79 -5.58
CA ALA A 27 -13.21 14.14 -5.83
C ALA A 27 -13.09 12.61 -6.00
N GLY A 28 -12.45 11.97 -5.01
CA GLY A 28 -12.00 10.58 -4.98
C GLY A 28 -10.87 10.48 -3.94
N ALA A 29 -10.91 9.47 -3.07
CA ALA A 29 -9.84 9.26 -2.10
C ALA A 29 -8.59 8.76 -2.83
N ILE A 30 -7.61 9.66 -3.02
CA ILE A 30 -6.31 9.29 -3.57
C ILE A 30 -5.39 8.90 -2.42
N HIS A 31 -4.73 7.76 -2.57
CA HIS A 31 -3.83 7.17 -1.59
C HIS A 31 -2.38 7.38 -2.05
N LEU A 32 -1.51 7.80 -1.14
CA LEU A 32 -0.07 7.78 -1.34
C LEU A 32 0.46 6.42 -0.91
N ILE A 33 1.19 5.77 -1.80
CA ILE A 33 1.67 4.39 -1.62
C ILE A 33 3.18 4.37 -1.70
N GLU A 34 3.80 3.80 -0.67
CA GLU A 34 5.22 3.45 -0.64
C GLU A 34 5.40 2.06 -1.25
N LEU A 35 6.20 1.95 -2.30
CA LEU A 35 6.37 0.70 -3.04
C LEU A 35 7.40 -0.22 -2.34
N THR A 36 6.99 -1.46 -2.03
CA THR A 36 7.82 -2.40 -1.26
C THR A 36 8.70 -3.33 -2.12
N ASP A 37 8.49 -3.34 -3.44
CA ASP A 37 9.09 -4.28 -4.39
C ASP A 37 10.33 -3.73 -5.11
N THR A 38 10.66 -2.44 -4.95
CA THR A 38 11.81 -1.84 -5.66
C THR A 38 13.11 -1.94 -4.87
N ASP A 39 14.01 -2.80 -5.35
CA ASP A 39 15.44 -2.92 -4.94
C ASP A 39 16.25 -1.60 -5.06
N SER A 40 15.68 -0.53 -5.59
CA SER A 40 16.30 0.79 -5.64
C SER A 40 15.24 1.90 -5.62
N ASP A 41 15.33 2.70 -4.56
CA ASP A 41 14.54 3.88 -4.19
C ASP A 41 13.15 3.65 -3.59
N ASP A 42 12.92 4.36 -2.48
CA ASP A 42 11.61 4.67 -1.87
C ASP A 42 10.75 5.42 -2.89
N ARG A 43 10.08 4.66 -3.76
CA ARG A 43 9.20 5.24 -4.77
C ARG A 43 7.81 5.41 -4.19
N MET A 44 7.43 6.66 -4.03
CA MET A 44 6.07 7.06 -3.64
C MET A 44 5.20 7.24 -4.88
N VAL A 45 4.01 6.64 -4.89
CA VAL A 45 3.05 6.72 -6.00
C VAL A 45 1.67 7.09 -5.46
N TRP A 46 1.01 8.01 -6.16
CA TRP A 46 -0.40 8.32 -5.92
C TRP A 46 -1.29 7.39 -6.75
N ALA A 47 -2.31 6.80 -6.14
CA ALA A 47 -3.29 5.96 -6.81
C ALA A 47 -4.70 6.17 -6.26
N ASP A 48 -5.69 6.04 -7.12
CA ASP A 48 -7.11 6.11 -6.73
C ASP A 48 -7.52 4.83 -5.99
N ALA A 49 -8.45 4.95 -5.03
CA ALA A 49 -8.95 3.82 -4.26
C ALA A 49 -9.45 2.64 -5.13
N ASP A 50 -10.06 2.95 -6.27
CA ASP A 50 -10.61 1.95 -7.20
C ASP A 50 -9.52 1.11 -7.89
N ASP A 51 -8.32 1.67 -8.03
CA ASP A 51 -7.15 1.01 -8.60
C ASP A 51 -6.41 0.13 -7.60
N LEU A 52 -6.84 0.12 -6.34
CA LEU A 52 -6.21 -0.60 -5.26
C LEU A 52 -7.02 -1.84 -4.85
N GLU A 53 -6.27 -2.87 -4.48
CA GLU A 53 -6.79 -4.06 -3.83
C GLU A 53 -6.05 -4.24 -2.50
N GLU A 54 -6.79 -4.21 -1.40
CA GLU A 54 -6.25 -4.42 -0.06
C GLU A 54 -5.82 -5.88 0.09
N LEU A 55 -4.54 -6.07 0.42
CA LEU A 55 -3.96 -7.37 0.70
C LEU A 55 -3.97 -7.64 2.21
N PRO A 56 -4.06 -8.91 2.62
CA PRO A 56 -3.92 -9.25 4.03
C PRO A 56 -2.54 -8.80 4.56
N PRO A 57 -2.46 -8.39 5.83
CA PRO A 57 -1.19 -8.04 6.45
C PRO A 57 -0.26 -9.26 6.48
N ASP A 58 1.04 -9.01 6.43
CA ASP A 58 2.04 -10.07 6.55
C ASP A 58 2.02 -10.62 7.98
N VAL A 59 1.71 -11.92 8.11
CA VAL A 59 1.77 -12.63 9.38
C VAL A 59 3.16 -13.25 9.52
N PHE A 60 3.99 -12.65 10.36
CA PHE A 60 5.26 -13.26 10.75
C PHE A 60 5.02 -14.24 11.89
N PRO A 61 5.51 -15.50 11.79
CA PRO A 61 5.48 -16.41 12.94
C PRO A 61 6.27 -15.77 14.09
N ALA A 62 5.78 -15.96 15.32
CA ALA A 62 6.56 -15.58 16.49
C ALA A 62 7.92 -16.28 16.41
N ILE A 63 9.00 -15.54 16.64
CA ILE A 63 10.31 -16.14 16.83
C ILE A 63 10.18 -16.94 18.13
N ASP A 64 10.23 -18.27 18.07
CA ASP A 64 10.37 -19.09 19.28
C ASP A 64 11.65 -18.63 19.97
N GLU A 65 11.51 -17.82 21.03
CA GLU A 65 12.64 -17.42 21.87
C GLU A 65 13.25 -18.70 22.47
N PRO A 66 14.58 -18.91 22.35
CA PRO A 66 15.24 -20.08 22.92
C PRO A 66 15.25 -20.10 24.45
#